data_AF-A0A6P1BPH2-F1
#
_entry.id   AF-A0A6P1BPH2-F1
#
_cell.length_a   1.000
_cell.length_b   1.000
_cell.length_c   1.000
_cell.angle_alpha   90.00
_cell.angle_beta   90.00
_cell.angle_gamma   90.00
#
_symmetry.space_group_name_H-M   'P 1'
#
loop_
_entity.id
_entity.type
_entity.pdbx_description
1 polymer ?
#
loop_
_entity_poly.entity_id
_entity_poly.type
_entity_poly.pdbx_seq_one_letter_code
_entity_poly.pdbx_strand_id
1 'polypeptide(L)'
;MSKSSKFDRRISRRTVLKGAAGAVGLAAGSGAITGFPYVRSADAKVLRYLGTAVNEGDEISKKCLADTGIKIEYITATTDDVTKRVITQPNSFDVLDTEYFSLKKLVPSGNIFALDAKKIKEFDNITPVFTKGQLPNGKKIGDQGTAPWKVLYLEGANSKTFSKTPTEFVTLIPTVYNADTLGIRPDLIKRPISSWTELLNPEFKGKASILNIPSIGIMDAAMVVEASGQHTYADKGNMTKAEIDLTMKIMTEAKKAGQFRAFWKDFNESVNLMASGETVIQSMWSPAVTKVRSMGIACTFQPLKEGYRSWASGFCVSKAVSGPKLDWAYEFVNWYLSGWAGAYLNRQGYYSAVLSTAKANMTADEWGYWMEGKAAVGDIKAPDGTILEKAGATRDGGSYDERMGAVACWNAVMDENDYMVRKWNEFIAA
;
A
#
# COMPACT_ATOMS: atom_id res chain seq x y z
N MET A 1 33.18 38.58 88.19
CA MET A 1 33.90 38.97 86.95
C MET A 1 33.53 38.01 85.82
N SER A 2 32.89 38.53 84.77
CA SER A 2 33.06 38.21 83.33
C SER A 2 33.44 36.77 82.87
N LYS A 3 32.55 36.06 82.16
CA LYS A 3 32.56 35.88 80.68
C LYS A 3 31.61 34.77 80.18
N SER A 4 31.06 35.06 79.00
CA SER A 4 30.19 34.31 78.07
C SER A 4 30.73 32.96 77.54
N SER A 5 29.85 32.00 77.23
CA SER A 5 29.72 31.46 75.85
C SER A 5 28.41 30.66 75.61
N LYS A 6 27.86 30.86 74.40
CA LYS A 6 26.58 30.40 73.82
C LYS A 6 26.48 28.88 73.55
N PHE A 7 25.25 28.37 73.47
CA PHE A 7 24.89 27.30 72.53
C PHE A 7 23.52 27.56 71.89
N ASP A 8 23.51 27.58 70.57
CA ASP A 8 22.40 27.92 69.67
C ASP A 8 21.70 26.62 69.22
N ARG A 9 20.38 26.46 69.45
CA ARG A 9 19.60 25.30 68.96
C ARG A 9 18.95 25.64 67.62
N ARG A 10 19.60 25.28 66.51
CA ARG A 10 19.01 25.33 65.16
C ARG A 10 17.96 24.23 64.99
N ILE A 11 16.71 24.63 64.75
CA ILE A 11 15.65 23.75 64.24
C ILE A 11 16.00 23.35 62.81
N SER A 12 16.12 22.05 62.56
CA SER A 12 16.43 21.49 61.24
C SER A 12 15.20 21.49 60.33
N ARG A 13 15.36 21.97 59.09
CA ARG A 13 14.36 21.96 58.01
C ARG A 13 13.73 20.58 57.76
N ARG A 14 14.37 19.50 58.20
CA ARG A 14 13.88 18.12 58.06
C ARG A 14 12.69 17.77 58.96
N THR A 15 12.53 18.47 60.09
CA THR A 15 11.43 18.23 61.03
C THR A 15 10.12 18.88 60.57
N VAL A 16 10.21 20.02 59.85
CA VAL A 16 9.04 20.71 59.28
C VAL A 16 8.46 19.94 58.08
N LEU A 17 9.31 19.34 57.24
CA LEU A 17 8.88 18.54 56.09
C LEU A 17 8.17 17.22 56.48
N LYS A 18 8.51 16.63 57.62
CA LYS A 18 7.81 15.43 58.12
C LYS A 18 6.44 15.73 58.71
N GLY A 19 6.21 16.94 59.23
CA GLY A 19 4.90 17.37 59.71
C GLY A 19 3.91 17.68 58.58
N ALA A 20 4.40 18.22 57.46
CA ALA A 20 3.55 18.57 56.31
C ALA A 20 3.06 17.34 55.50
N ALA A 21 3.86 16.28 55.41
CA ALA A 21 3.50 15.07 54.65
C ALA A 21 2.37 14.25 55.31
N GLY A 22 2.27 14.27 56.65
CA GLY A 22 1.24 13.52 57.38
C GLY A 22 -0.16 14.14 57.30
N ALA A 23 -0.25 15.47 57.20
CA ALA A 23 -1.54 16.17 57.14
C ALA A 23 -2.18 16.15 55.74
N VAL A 24 -1.36 16.07 54.67
CA VAL A 24 -1.86 16.04 53.27
C VAL A 24 -2.38 14.66 52.89
N GLY A 25 -1.76 13.58 53.39
CA GLY A 25 -2.18 12.20 53.08
C GLY A 25 -3.54 11.81 53.67
N LEU A 26 -3.89 12.33 54.85
CA LEU A 26 -5.17 12.05 55.52
C LEU A 26 -6.36 12.85 54.95
N ALA A 27 -6.11 13.96 54.25
CA ALA A 27 -7.16 14.79 53.64
C ALA A 27 -7.56 14.32 52.22
N ALA A 28 -6.68 13.61 51.51
CA ALA A 28 -6.97 13.10 50.17
C ALA A 28 -7.85 11.83 50.16
N GLY A 29 -7.85 11.06 51.25
CA GLY A 29 -8.62 9.81 51.37
C GLY A 29 -10.02 9.95 51.98
N SER A 30 -10.40 11.11 52.51
CA SER A 30 -11.66 11.32 53.25
C SER A 30 -12.79 11.93 52.43
N GLY A 31 -12.56 12.28 51.16
CA GLY A 31 -13.58 12.91 50.29
C GLY A 31 -14.00 14.32 50.71
N ALA A 32 -13.30 14.95 51.66
CA ALA A 32 -13.66 16.26 52.21
C ALA A 32 -13.19 17.47 51.38
N ILE A 33 -12.47 17.26 50.26
CA ILE A 33 -12.03 18.32 49.35
C ILE A 33 -12.79 18.19 48.03
N THR A 34 -13.86 18.97 47.86
CA THR A 34 -14.73 18.99 46.67
C THR A 34 -14.24 19.92 45.55
N GLY A 35 -12.94 20.27 45.53
CA GLY A 35 -12.43 21.40 44.75
C GLY A 35 -11.34 21.12 43.70
N PHE A 36 -10.88 19.88 43.52
CA PHE A 36 -9.91 19.58 42.46
C PHE A 36 -10.63 19.04 41.21
N PRO A 37 -10.45 19.67 40.03
CA PRO A 37 -11.01 19.13 38.81
C PRO A 37 -10.44 17.73 38.59
N TYR A 38 -11.34 16.77 38.44
CA TYR A 38 -11.00 15.41 38.07
C TYR A 38 -10.45 15.46 36.64
N VAL A 39 -9.14 15.62 36.48
CA VAL A 39 -8.48 15.52 35.17
C VAL A 39 -8.52 14.04 34.79
N ARG A 40 -9.59 13.61 34.13
CA ARG A 40 -9.53 12.41 33.29
C ARG A 40 -8.48 12.72 32.23
N SER A 41 -7.29 12.13 32.34
CA SER A 41 -6.38 12.11 31.19
C SER A 41 -7.16 11.47 30.05
N ALA A 42 -7.36 12.20 28.95
CA ALA A 42 -7.95 11.60 27.76
C ALA A 42 -7.11 10.37 27.41
N ASP A 43 -7.75 9.22 27.20
CA ASP A 43 -7.06 8.03 26.75
C ASP A 43 -6.27 8.38 25.49
N ALA A 44 -5.01 7.90 25.41
CA ALA A 44 -4.19 8.16 24.24
C ALA A 44 -4.90 7.62 22.99
N LYS A 45 -5.05 8.47 21.96
CA LYS A 45 -5.60 8.04 20.67
C LYS A 45 -4.60 7.08 20.01
N VAL A 46 -4.83 5.78 20.09
CA VAL A 46 -3.94 4.76 19.51
C VAL A 46 -4.72 3.90 18.52
N LEU A 47 -4.19 3.75 17.31
CA LEU A 47 -4.71 2.87 16.27
C LEU A 47 -3.67 1.82 15.88
N ARG A 48 -4.04 0.55 16.00
CA ARG A 48 -3.26 -0.57 15.44
C ARG A 48 -3.58 -0.69 13.96
N TYR A 49 -2.60 -0.45 13.11
CA TYR A 49 -2.76 -0.44 11.66
C TYR A 49 -2.12 -1.70 11.09
N LEU A 50 -2.94 -2.62 10.58
CA LEU A 50 -2.50 -3.76 9.78
C LEU A 50 -2.46 -3.41 8.30
N GLY A 51 -1.33 -3.62 7.64
CA GLY A 51 -1.18 -3.40 6.21
C GLY A 51 0.09 -4.02 5.64
N THR A 52 0.31 -3.76 4.35
CA THR A 52 1.62 -3.97 3.73
C THR A 52 2.48 -2.73 3.93
N ALA A 53 3.80 -2.84 3.72
CA ALA A 53 4.71 -1.71 3.86
C ALA A 53 4.50 -0.57 2.83
N VAL A 54 3.55 -0.70 1.90
CA VAL A 54 3.32 0.27 0.81
C VAL A 54 2.84 1.63 1.30
N ASN A 55 1.92 1.64 2.27
CA ASN A 55 1.28 2.86 2.80
C ASN A 55 1.73 3.19 4.24
N GLU A 56 2.67 2.40 4.77
CA GLU A 56 3.23 2.58 6.10
C GLU A 56 4.54 3.37 6.02
N GLY A 57 4.84 4.17 7.04
CA GLY A 57 6.11 4.88 7.10
C GLY A 57 6.28 5.70 8.37
N ASP A 58 7.50 5.73 8.90
CA ASP A 58 7.82 6.46 10.13
C ASP A 58 7.47 7.94 10.04
N GLU A 59 7.72 8.57 8.89
CA GLU A 59 7.38 9.99 8.70
C GLU A 59 5.86 10.20 8.60
N ILE A 60 5.11 9.24 8.05
CA ILE A 60 3.65 9.28 8.03
C ILE A 60 3.10 9.20 9.47
N SER A 61 3.60 8.27 10.28
CA SER A 61 3.13 8.12 11.67
C SER A 61 3.49 9.32 12.54
N LYS A 62 4.71 9.87 12.41
CA LYS A 62 5.13 11.09 13.11
C LYS A 62 4.28 12.29 12.71
N LYS A 63 4.03 12.47 11.42
CA LYS A 63 3.21 13.58 10.93
C LYS A 63 1.75 13.44 11.38
N CYS A 64 1.20 12.24 11.32
CA CYS A 64 -0.15 11.94 11.82
C CYS A 64 -0.28 12.29 13.31
N LEU A 65 0.68 11.84 14.13
CA LEU A 65 0.70 12.14 15.56
C LEU A 65 0.76 13.64 15.82
N ALA A 66 1.61 14.37 15.10
CA ALA A 66 1.75 15.82 15.24
C ALA A 66 0.46 16.57 14.86
N ASP A 67 -0.23 16.14 13.81
CA ASP A 67 -1.39 16.85 13.26
C ASP A 67 -2.72 16.48 13.98
N THR A 68 -2.83 15.26 14.51
CA THR A 68 -4.12 14.70 15.00
C THR A 68 -4.08 14.21 16.46
N GLY A 69 -2.87 14.03 17.01
CA GLY A 69 -2.67 13.35 18.30
C GLY A 69 -2.86 11.83 18.24
N ILE A 70 -3.10 11.24 17.07
CA ILE A 70 -3.25 9.79 16.88
C ILE A 70 -1.87 9.14 16.76
N LYS A 71 -1.56 8.23 17.67
CA LYS A 71 -0.40 7.34 17.58
C LYS A 71 -0.77 6.11 16.73
N ILE A 72 0.00 5.86 15.69
CA ILE A 72 -0.13 4.66 14.86
C ILE A 72 0.82 3.58 15.38
N GLU A 73 0.30 2.37 15.54
CA GLU A 73 1.08 1.17 15.83
C GLU A 73 0.99 0.24 14.62
N TYR A 74 2.02 0.27 13.78
CA TYR A 74 2.07 -0.54 12.56
C TYR A 74 2.19 -2.03 12.86
N ILE A 75 1.46 -2.81 12.09
CA ILE A 75 1.48 -4.26 12.04
C ILE A 75 1.74 -4.62 10.58
N THR A 76 2.99 -4.42 10.14
CA THR A 76 3.42 -4.69 8.77
C THR A 76 3.41 -6.19 8.49
N ALA A 77 2.83 -6.60 7.37
CA ALA A 77 2.75 -7.99 6.94
C ALA A 77 2.82 -8.12 5.41
N THR A 78 3.01 -9.35 4.92
CA THR A 78 2.87 -9.65 3.49
C THR A 78 1.39 -9.63 3.09
N THR A 79 1.10 -9.47 1.80
CA THR A 79 -0.26 -9.51 1.24
C THR A 79 -1.08 -10.73 1.70
N ASP A 80 -0.46 -11.93 1.70
CA ASP A 80 -1.11 -13.16 2.15
C ASP A 80 -1.35 -13.16 3.67
N ASP A 81 -0.38 -12.67 4.45
CA ASP A 81 -0.49 -12.61 5.91
C ASP A 81 -1.52 -11.58 6.38
N VAL A 82 -1.66 -10.44 5.68
CA VAL A 82 -2.75 -9.47 5.91
C VAL A 82 -4.09 -10.18 5.77
N THR A 83 -4.32 -10.85 4.65
CA THR A 83 -5.57 -11.59 4.38
C THR A 83 -5.84 -12.65 5.45
N LYS A 84 -4.83 -13.44 5.79
CA LYS A 84 -4.92 -14.49 6.83
C LYS A 84 -5.24 -13.91 8.20
N ARG A 85 -4.61 -12.79 8.61
CA ARG A 85 -4.82 -12.16 9.91
C ARG A 85 -6.21 -11.54 10.02
N VAL A 86 -6.72 -10.93 8.95
CA VAL A 86 -8.12 -10.44 8.91
C VAL A 86 -9.12 -11.59 9.12
N ILE A 87 -8.90 -12.73 8.47
CA ILE A 87 -9.80 -13.90 8.58
C ILE A 87 -9.73 -14.56 9.96
N THR A 88 -8.52 -14.74 10.50
CA THR A 88 -8.30 -15.58 11.69
C THR A 88 -8.21 -14.80 13.01
N GLN A 89 -7.85 -13.51 12.97
CA GLN A 89 -7.57 -12.69 14.14
C GLN A 89 -8.13 -11.25 13.98
N PRO A 90 -9.44 -11.07 13.73
CA PRO A 90 -10.01 -9.74 13.50
C PRO A 90 -9.79 -8.76 14.67
N ASN A 91 -9.61 -9.24 15.89
CA ASN A 91 -9.39 -8.38 17.07
C ASN A 91 -7.93 -7.84 17.18
N SER A 92 -7.03 -8.29 16.31
CA SER A 92 -5.59 -7.97 16.38
C SER A 92 -5.21 -6.60 15.81
N PHE A 93 -6.12 -5.93 15.09
CA PHE A 93 -5.92 -4.63 14.47
C PHE A 93 -7.17 -3.75 14.60
N ASP A 94 -7.01 -2.46 14.35
CA ASP A 94 -8.10 -1.48 14.37
C ASP A 94 -8.38 -0.96 12.94
N VAL A 95 -7.35 -0.42 12.28
CA VAL A 95 -7.39 -0.01 10.86
C VAL A 95 -6.74 -1.08 10.01
N LEU A 96 -7.37 -1.39 8.88
CA LEU A 96 -6.85 -2.29 7.85
C LEU A 96 -6.55 -1.49 6.59
N ASP A 97 -5.38 -1.73 6.02
CA ASP A 97 -5.07 -1.43 4.63
C ASP A 97 -4.84 -2.73 3.87
N THR A 98 -5.50 -2.87 2.74
CA THR A 98 -5.43 -4.10 1.95
C THR A 98 -5.68 -3.80 0.48
N GLU A 99 -5.20 -4.67 -0.40
CA GLU A 99 -5.48 -4.54 -1.82
C GLU A 99 -6.93 -4.91 -2.17
N TYR A 100 -7.49 -4.23 -3.17
CA TYR A 100 -8.88 -4.42 -3.61
C TYR A 100 -9.21 -5.86 -4.02
N PHE A 101 -8.24 -6.59 -4.58
CA PHE A 101 -8.47 -7.97 -5.00
C PHE A 101 -8.74 -8.91 -3.82
N SER A 102 -8.19 -8.60 -2.63
CA SER A 102 -8.39 -9.38 -1.41
C SER A 102 -9.82 -9.28 -0.89
N LEU A 103 -10.58 -8.23 -1.27
CA LEU A 103 -11.97 -8.06 -0.85
C LEU A 103 -12.87 -9.24 -1.20
N LYS A 104 -12.62 -9.94 -2.30
CA LYS A 104 -13.35 -11.16 -2.67
C LYS A 104 -13.25 -12.27 -1.59
N LYS A 105 -12.20 -12.25 -0.77
CA LYS A 105 -12.06 -13.13 0.40
C LYS A 105 -12.53 -12.45 1.69
N LEU A 106 -12.22 -11.15 1.86
CA LEU A 106 -12.44 -10.44 3.11
C LEU A 106 -13.91 -10.07 3.35
N VAL A 107 -14.63 -9.60 2.34
CA VAL A 107 -16.04 -9.21 2.49
C VAL A 107 -16.93 -10.40 2.89
N PRO A 108 -16.85 -11.58 2.24
CA PRO A 108 -17.62 -12.75 2.67
C PRO A 108 -17.31 -13.23 4.10
N SER A 109 -16.08 -13.03 4.57
CA SER A 109 -15.70 -13.38 5.95
C SER A 109 -16.52 -12.60 6.99
N GLY A 110 -16.94 -11.37 6.67
CA GLY A 110 -17.62 -10.46 7.58
C GLY A 110 -16.73 -9.92 8.71
N ASN A 111 -15.40 -9.99 8.55
CA ASN A 111 -14.44 -9.54 9.55
C ASN A 111 -13.99 -8.07 9.41
N ILE A 112 -14.45 -7.39 8.37
CA ILE A 112 -14.23 -5.96 8.12
C ILE A 112 -15.58 -5.25 8.01
N PHE A 113 -15.62 -3.98 8.40
CA PHE A 113 -16.79 -3.12 8.19
C PHE A 113 -16.58 -2.13 7.07
N ALA A 114 -17.69 -1.84 6.39
CA ALA A 114 -17.77 -0.73 5.47
C ALA A 114 -17.52 0.59 6.20
N LEU A 115 -16.86 1.53 5.55
CA LEU A 115 -16.82 2.92 6.00
C LEU A 115 -17.92 3.70 5.27
N ASP A 116 -18.58 4.60 6.00
CA ASP A 116 -19.61 5.48 5.47
C ASP A 116 -18.96 6.60 4.65
N ALA A 117 -19.20 6.60 3.34
CA ALA A 117 -18.70 7.59 2.39
C ALA A 117 -19.01 9.03 2.86
N LYS A 118 -20.16 9.27 3.49
CA LYS A 118 -20.60 10.61 3.91
C LYS A 118 -19.72 11.20 5.02
N LYS A 119 -18.94 10.35 5.71
CA LYS A 119 -17.98 10.76 6.76
C LYS A 119 -16.57 10.99 6.23
N ILE A 120 -16.34 10.76 4.94
CA ILE A 120 -15.05 10.94 4.28
C ILE A 120 -15.09 12.24 3.46
N LYS A 121 -14.37 13.25 3.93
CA LYS A 121 -14.40 14.63 3.39
C LYS A 121 -14.05 14.69 1.90
N GLU A 122 -13.09 13.87 1.48
CA GLU A 122 -12.56 13.86 0.11
C GLU A 122 -13.19 12.75 -0.76
N PHE A 123 -14.28 12.12 -0.33
CA PHE A 123 -14.85 10.97 -1.05
C PHE A 123 -15.26 11.32 -2.48
N ASP A 124 -15.92 12.47 -2.67
CA ASP A 124 -16.34 12.93 -3.98
C ASP A 124 -15.16 13.36 -4.88
N ASN A 125 -13.97 13.55 -4.31
CA ASN A 125 -12.73 13.87 -5.03
C ASN A 125 -11.88 12.63 -5.36
N ILE A 126 -12.35 11.43 -4.99
CA ILE A 126 -11.71 10.18 -5.40
C ILE A 126 -11.72 10.09 -6.93
N THR A 127 -10.55 9.80 -7.49
CA THR A 127 -10.35 9.64 -8.93
C THR A 127 -11.34 8.63 -9.55
N PRO A 128 -11.86 8.90 -10.76
CA PRO A 128 -12.77 8.00 -11.45
C PRO A 128 -12.17 6.62 -11.78
N VAL A 129 -10.88 6.41 -11.56
CA VAL A 129 -10.26 5.08 -11.63
C VAL A 129 -10.91 4.11 -10.65
N PHE A 130 -11.25 4.57 -9.43
CA PHE A 130 -11.88 3.71 -8.43
C PHE A 130 -13.40 3.60 -8.60
N THR A 131 -14.05 4.64 -9.11
CA THR A 131 -15.53 4.73 -9.10
C THR A 131 -16.17 4.42 -10.44
N LYS A 132 -15.46 4.62 -11.56
CA LYS A 132 -16.00 4.55 -12.93
C LYS A 132 -15.17 3.72 -13.90
N GLY A 133 -13.96 3.29 -13.54
CA GLY A 133 -13.07 2.57 -14.45
C GLY A 133 -12.58 3.43 -15.62
N GLN A 134 -12.28 4.71 -15.34
CA GLN A 134 -11.72 5.63 -16.33
C GLN A 134 -10.77 6.64 -15.66
N LEU A 135 -9.85 7.20 -16.44
CA LEU A 135 -9.01 8.30 -16.00
C LEU A 135 -9.82 9.60 -15.81
N PRO A 136 -9.28 10.62 -15.10
CA PRO A 136 -9.90 11.94 -15.01
C PRO A 136 -10.22 12.58 -16.37
N ASN A 137 -9.43 12.29 -17.41
CA ASN A 137 -9.66 12.76 -18.78
C ASN A 137 -10.76 11.99 -19.54
N GLY A 138 -11.41 11.01 -18.92
CA GLY A 138 -12.49 10.20 -19.51
C GLY A 138 -12.04 8.95 -20.26
N LYS A 139 -10.73 8.71 -20.43
CA LYS A 139 -10.21 7.50 -21.06
C LYS A 139 -10.56 6.27 -20.21
N LYS A 140 -11.29 5.32 -20.80
CA LYS A 140 -11.58 4.02 -20.17
C LYS A 140 -10.31 3.19 -20.02
N ILE A 141 -10.26 2.38 -18.97
CA ILE A 141 -9.13 1.49 -18.66
C ILE A 141 -9.61 0.05 -18.57
N GLY A 142 -8.71 -0.91 -18.78
CA GLY A 142 -9.04 -2.34 -18.78
C GLY A 142 -9.68 -2.78 -17.48
N ASP A 143 -10.64 -3.70 -17.56
CA ASP A 143 -11.48 -4.10 -16.44
C ASP A 143 -11.32 -5.58 -16.05
N GLN A 144 -10.49 -6.34 -16.76
CA GLN A 144 -10.25 -7.75 -16.43
C GLN A 144 -9.63 -7.89 -15.03
N GLY A 145 -10.07 -8.90 -14.28
CA GLY A 145 -9.72 -9.12 -12.89
C GLY A 145 -10.53 -8.32 -11.88
N THR A 146 -9.97 -8.09 -10.69
CA THR A 146 -10.70 -7.43 -9.60
C THR A 146 -10.48 -5.92 -9.64
N ALA A 147 -11.09 -5.29 -10.64
CA ALA A 147 -11.04 -3.84 -10.79
C ALA A 147 -11.77 -3.13 -9.62
N PRO A 148 -11.24 -2.03 -9.06
CA PRO A 148 -11.77 -1.44 -7.83
C PRO A 148 -13.26 -1.08 -7.89
N TRP A 149 -13.73 -0.54 -9.01
CA TRP A 149 -15.13 -0.14 -9.20
C TRP A 149 -16.10 -1.33 -9.20
N LYS A 150 -15.63 -2.56 -9.41
CA LYS A 150 -16.44 -3.78 -9.35
C LYS A 150 -16.72 -4.24 -7.92
N VAL A 151 -15.95 -3.76 -6.94
CA VAL A 151 -15.98 -4.21 -5.54
C VAL A 151 -15.95 -3.06 -4.52
N LEU A 152 -16.16 -1.81 -4.96
CA LEU A 152 -16.06 -0.62 -4.11
C LEU A 152 -17.23 -0.48 -3.12
N TYR A 153 -18.43 -0.89 -3.51
CA TYR A 153 -19.65 -0.64 -2.74
C TYR A 153 -20.23 -1.94 -2.18
N LEU A 154 -20.92 -1.83 -1.04
CA LEU A 154 -21.71 -2.90 -0.44
C LEU A 154 -23.20 -2.56 -0.48
N GLU A 155 -24.05 -3.58 -0.46
CA GLU A 155 -25.52 -3.39 -0.47
C GLU A 155 -26.06 -2.80 0.85
N GLY A 156 -25.23 -2.77 1.90
CA GLY A 156 -25.59 -2.29 3.23
C GLY A 156 -24.38 -2.24 4.17
N ALA A 157 -24.50 -1.53 5.30
CA ALA A 157 -23.41 -1.35 6.28
C ALA A 157 -22.75 -2.66 6.75
N ASN A 158 -23.54 -3.72 6.88
CA ASN A 158 -23.11 -5.05 7.32
C ASN A 158 -23.21 -6.11 6.22
N SER A 159 -23.39 -5.70 4.95
CA SER A 159 -23.55 -6.64 3.85
C SER A 159 -22.24 -7.38 3.58
N LYS A 160 -22.38 -8.64 3.16
CA LYS A 160 -21.28 -9.48 2.66
C LYS A 160 -21.28 -9.57 1.14
N THR A 161 -22.05 -8.71 0.49
CA THR A 161 -22.29 -8.71 -0.95
C THR A 161 -21.90 -7.35 -1.52
N PHE A 162 -21.13 -7.38 -2.60
CA PHE A 162 -20.79 -6.17 -3.36
C PHE A 162 -22.04 -5.63 -4.07
N SER A 163 -22.28 -4.33 -3.94
CA SER A 163 -23.33 -3.65 -4.67
C SER A 163 -22.88 -3.38 -6.11
N LYS A 164 -23.79 -3.60 -7.07
CA LYS A 164 -23.58 -3.27 -8.48
C LYS A 164 -23.78 -1.78 -8.77
N THR A 165 -24.37 -1.04 -7.84
CA THR A 165 -24.61 0.40 -7.93
C THR A 165 -23.95 1.13 -6.76
N PRO A 166 -23.58 2.41 -6.92
CA PRO A 166 -23.05 3.20 -5.81
C PRO A 166 -23.97 3.22 -4.59
N THR A 167 -23.39 3.09 -3.40
CA THR A 167 -24.06 3.23 -2.09
C THR A 167 -23.14 4.05 -1.17
N GLU A 168 -23.63 4.48 -0.01
CA GLU A 168 -22.77 5.09 1.01
C GLU A 168 -21.84 4.09 1.72
N PHE A 169 -22.03 2.79 1.53
CA PHE A 169 -21.29 1.74 2.25
C PHE A 169 -20.11 1.27 1.41
N VAL A 170 -18.93 1.80 1.73
CA VAL A 170 -17.72 1.60 0.94
C VAL A 170 -16.87 0.50 1.56
N THR A 171 -16.41 -0.45 0.74
CA THR A 171 -15.57 -1.57 1.19
C THR A 171 -14.24 -1.09 1.73
N LEU A 172 -13.46 -0.43 0.89
CA LEU A 172 -12.23 0.26 1.23
C LEU A 172 -12.35 1.70 0.78
N ILE A 173 -11.98 2.64 1.64
CA ILE A 173 -11.72 4.01 1.22
C ILE A 173 -10.42 4.02 0.42
N PRO A 174 -10.46 4.33 -0.89
CA PRO A 174 -9.28 4.35 -1.75
C PRO A 174 -8.10 5.15 -1.17
N THR A 175 -6.89 4.59 -1.21
CA THR A 175 -5.67 5.30 -0.77
C THR A 175 -4.70 5.51 -1.92
N VAL A 176 -4.13 4.43 -2.44
CA VAL A 176 -3.17 4.47 -3.54
C VAL A 176 -3.43 3.38 -4.56
N TYR A 177 -2.89 3.57 -5.75
CA TYR A 177 -2.93 2.64 -6.84
C TYR A 177 -1.72 2.84 -7.76
N ASN A 178 -1.42 1.83 -8.56
CA ASN A 178 -0.40 1.92 -9.59
C ASN A 178 -0.62 0.84 -10.66
N ALA A 179 0.20 0.92 -11.71
CA ALA A 179 0.25 -0.10 -12.74
C ALA A 179 1.71 -0.52 -12.98
N ASP A 180 1.90 -1.83 -13.13
CA ASP A 180 3.18 -2.54 -13.16
C ASP A 180 3.40 -3.25 -14.50
N THR A 181 4.65 -3.25 -14.96
CA THR A 181 5.18 -3.97 -16.13
C THR A 181 6.57 -4.53 -15.79
N LEU A 182 7.44 -4.68 -16.80
CA LEU A 182 8.78 -5.22 -16.64
C LEU A 182 9.76 -4.13 -16.22
N GLY A 183 10.57 -4.44 -15.21
CA GLY A 183 11.85 -3.78 -15.01
C GLY A 183 12.90 -4.45 -15.88
N ILE A 184 13.72 -3.66 -16.57
CA ILE A 184 14.80 -4.14 -17.43
C ILE A 184 16.14 -3.46 -17.10
N ARG A 185 17.25 -4.15 -17.37
CA ARG A 185 18.62 -3.61 -17.35
C ARG A 185 19.03 -3.12 -18.74
N PRO A 186 18.76 -1.85 -19.12
CA PRO A 186 19.10 -1.35 -20.46
C PRO A 186 20.61 -1.30 -20.72
N ASP A 187 21.43 -1.30 -19.66
CA ASP A 187 22.88 -1.42 -19.77
C ASP A 187 23.32 -2.83 -20.18
N LEU A 188 22.49 -3.85 -19.97
CA LEU A 188 22.77 -5.25 -20.32
C LEU A 188 21.97 -5.72 -21.55
N ILE A 189 20.78 -5.16 -21.79
CA ILE A 189 19.94 -5.48 -22.94
C ILE A 189 20.23 -4.49 -24.08
N LYS A 190 20.74 -4.99 -25.21
CA LYS A 190 21.23 -4.14 -26.33
C LYS A 190 20.20 -3.91 -27.44
N ARG A 191 18.92 -4.16 -27.16
CA ARG A 191 17.80 -3.95 -28.09
C ARG A 191 16.54 -3.49 -27.36
N PRO A 192 15.56 -2.90 -28.07
CA PRO A 192 14.28 -2.57 -27.47
C PRO A 192 13.52 -3.80 -26.95
N ILE A 193 12.81 -3.61 -25.82
CA ILE A 193 11.84 -4.53 -25.22
C ILE A 193 10.47 -3.89 -25.35
N SER A 194 9.49 -4.61 -25.89
CA SER A 194 8.16 -4.02 -26.18
C SER A 194 6.96 -4.93 -25.92
N SER A 195 7.18 -6.14 -25.42
CA SER A 195 6.13 -7.15 -25.21
C SER A 195 6.32 -7.95 -23.93
N TRP A 196 5.24 -8.41 -23.31
CA TRP A 196 5.29 -9.35 -22.20
C TRP A 196 5.95 -10.68 -22.57
N THR A 197 5.95 -11.07 -23.87
CA THR A 197 6.63 -12.30 -24.35
C THR A 197 8.11 -12.34 -24.03
N GLU A 198 8.72 -11.18 -23.78
CA GLU A 198 10.15 -11.05 -23.48
C GLU A 198 10.54 -11.78 -22.19
N LEU A 199 9.62 -11.99 -21.24
CA LEU A 199 9.89 -12.84 -20.07
C LEU A 199 10.23 -14.30 -20.44
N LEU A 200 9.74 -14.79 -21.59
CA LEU A 200 10.02 -16.15 -22.09
C LEU A 200 11.02 -16.15 -23.25
N ASN A 201 11.64 -15.02 -23.57
CA ASN A 201 12.62 -14.95 -24.64
C ASN A 201 13.88 -15.77 -24.27
N PRO A 202 14.35 -16.69 -25.13
CA PRO A 202 15.57 -17.47 -24.88
C PRO A 202 16.83 -16.63 -24.62
N GLU A 203 16.89 -15.38 -25.08
CA GLU A 203 17.96 -14.44 -24.78
C GLU A 203 18.16 -14.24 -23.27
N PHE A 204 17.08 -14.31 -22.49
CA PHE A 204 17.08 -14.07 -21.04
C PHE A 204 16.97 -15.35 -20.21
N LYS A 205 17.27 -16.50 -20.81
CA LYS A 205 17.30 -17.79 -20.12
C LYS A 205 18.20 -17.73 -18.89
N GLY A 206 17.65 -18.10 -17.73
CA GLY A 206 18.33 -18.08 -16.44
C GLY A 206 18.56 -16.67 -15.87
N LYS A 207 17.94 -15.64 -16.46
CA LYS A 207 18.06 -14.22 -16.07
C LYS A 207 16.71 -13.51 -16.01
N ALA A 208 15.60 -14.23 -16.18
CA ALA A 208 14.25 -13.71 -16.03
C ALA A 208 13.69 -14.01 -14.63
N SER A 209 12.74 -13.20 -14.14
CA SER A 209 11.97 -13.49 -12.93
C SER A 209 10.53 -12.96 -13.02
N ILE A 210 9.64 -13.52 -12.21
CA ILE A 210 8.23 -13.12 -12.10
C ILE A 210 7.82 -13.14 -10.62
N LEU A 211 6.81 -12.33 -10.27
CA LEU A 211 6.28 -12.22 -8.91
C LEU A 211 5.64 -13.53 -8.44
N ASN A 212 5.93 -13.93 -7.21
CA ASN A 212 5.47 -15.15 -6.55
C ASN A 212 4.43 -14.89 -5.46
N ILE A 213 3.46 -14.04 -5.78
CA ILE A 213 2.21 -13.94 -5.05
C ILE A 213 1.15 -14.50 -6.01
N PRO A 214 0.55 -15.68 -5.77
CA PRO A 214 -0.27 -16.36 -6.78
C PRO A 214 -1.37 -15.48 -7.39
N SER A 215 -2.10 -14.71 -6.57
CA SER A 215 -3.17 -13.80 -7.00
C SER A 215 -2.70 -12.58 -7.81
N ILE A 216 -1.38 -12.40 -7.95
CA ILE A 216 -0.75 -11.32 -8.73
C ILE A 216 0.05 -11.91 -9.89
N GLY A 217 0.97 -12.84 -9.61
CA GLY A 217 1.85 -13.46 -10.61
C GLY A 217 1.10 -14.22 -11.70
N ILE A 218 -0.09 -14.77 -11.40
CA ILE A 218 -0.94 -15.40 -12.42
C ILE A 218 -1.37 -14.41 -13.50
N MET A 219 -1.58 -13.13 -13.15
CA MET A 219 -1.94 -12.10 -14.11
C MET A 219 -0.79 -11.81 -15.05
N ASP A 220 0.44 -11.69 -14.53
CA ASP A 220 1.65 -11.52 -15.34
C ASP A 220 1.84 -12.72 -16.28
N ALA A 221 1.63 -13.96 -15.80
CA ALA A 221 1.67 -15.16 -16.63
C ALA A 221 0.61 -15.15 -17.74
N ALA A 222 -0.62 -14.71 -17.45
CA ALA A 222 -1.68 -14.56 -18.44
C ALA A 222 -1.31 -13.54 -19.52
N MET A 223 -0.72 -12.41 -19.11
CA MET A 223 -0.23 -11.38 -20.04
C MET A 223 0.82 -11.94 -20.98
N VAL A 224 1.76 -12.75 -20.48
CA VAL A 224 2.77 -13.45 -21.30
C VAL A 224 2.13 -14.41 -22.29
N VAL A 225 1.19 -15.26 -21.83
CA VAL A 225 0.52 -16.26 -22.68
C VAL A 225 -0.31 -15.59 -23.78
N GLU A 226 -1.08 -14.56 -23.44
CA GLU A 226 -1.87 -13.83 -24.44
C GLU A 226 -0.99 -13.05 -25.42
N ALA A 227 0.06 -12.38 -24.93
CA ALA A 227 1.03 -11.69 -25.78
C ALA A 227 1.73 -12.64 -26.77
N SER A 228 1.90 -13.91 -26.40
CA SER A 228 2.48 -14.94 -27.27
C SER A 228 1.51 -15.51 -28.31
N GLY A 229 0.23 -15.12 -28.27
CA GLY A 229 -0.81 -15.61 -29.17
C GLY A 229 -1.28 -17.04 -28.88
N GLN A 230 -0.88 -17.62 -27.74
CA GLN A 230 -1.24 -18.99 -27.39
C GLN A 230 -2.67 -19.14 -26.88
N HIS A 231 -3.23 -18.10 -26.27
CA HIS A 231 -4.62 -18.07 -25.80
C HIS A 231 -5.11 -16.63 -25.66
N THR A 232 -6.41 -16.40 -25.86
CA THR A 232 -7.06 -15.12 -25.54
C THR A 232 -8.06 -15.36 -24.42
N TYR A 233 -7.87 -14.68 -23.29
CA TYR A 233 -8.73 -14.87 -22.13
C TYR A 233 -9.96 -13.98 -22.22
N ALA A 234 -11.13 -14.52 -21.86
CA ALA A 234 -12.33 -13.71 -21.66
C ALA A 234 -12.12 -12.71 -20.51
N ASP A 235 -11.54 -13.20 -19.39
CA ASP A 235 -11.09 -12.40 -18.26
C ASP A 235 -9.84 -13.05 -17.63
N LYS A 236 -8.67 -12.43 -17.78
CA LYS A 236 -7.40 -12.92 -17.20
C LYS A 236 -7.46 -13.12 -15.69
N GLY A 237 -8.29 -12.35 -15.00
CA GLY A 237 -8.44 -12.46 -13.54
C GLY A 237 -9.63 -13.31 -13.10
N ASN A 238 -10.31 -13.99 -14.02
CA ASN A 238 -11.29 -15.04 -13.70
C ASN A 238 -11.18 -16.23 -14.66
N MET A 239 -10.01 -16.87 -14.68
CA MET A 239 -9.74 -18.02 -15.54
C MET A 239 -10.56 -19.25 -15.16
N THR A 240 -10.97 -20.02 -16.17
CA THR A 240 -11.45 -21.39 -15.99
C THR A 240 -10.31 -22.34 -15.61
N LYS A 241 -10.62 -23.54 -15.10
CA LYS A 241 -9.59 -24.57 -14.82
C LYS A 241 -8.74 -24.92 -16.05
N ALA A 242 -9.34 -24.98 -17.23
CA ALA A 242 -8.64 -25.28 -18.48
C ALA A 242 -7.64 -24.17 -18.83
N GLU A 243 -8.03 -22.91 -18.66
CA GLU A 243 -7.16 -21.75 -18.87
C GLU A 243 -6.02 -21.72 -17.84
N ILE A 244 -6.30 -22.05 -16.57
CA ILE A 244 -5.28 -22.18 -15.52
C ILE A 244 -4.28 -23.28 -15.90
N ASP A 245 -4.75 -24.46 -16.29
CA ASP A 245 -3.90 -25.58 -16.67
C ASP A 245 -3.00 -25.25 -17.87
N LEU A 246 -3.56 -24.60 -18.90
CA LEU A 246 -2.80 -24.13 -20.05
C LEU A 246 -1.71 -23.13 -19.63
N THR A 247 -2.08 -22.11 -18.86
CA THR A 247 -1.16 -21.07 -18.39
C THR A 247 -0.02 -21.68 -17.58
N MET A 248 -0.35 -22.55 -16.62
CA MET A 248 0.64 -23.15 -15.73
C MET A 248 1.51 -24.18 -16.45
N LYS A 249 0.99 -24.89 -17.46
CA LYS A 249 1.79 -25.76 -18.32
C LYS A 249 2.88 -24.95 -19.04
N ILE A 250 2.52 -23.87 -19.73
CA ILE A 250 3.47 -23.03 -20.49
C ILE A 250 4.56 -22.48 -19.56
N MET A 251 4.17 -21.92 -18.41
CA MET A 251 5.12 -21.36 -17.45
C MET A 251 6.02 -22.44 -16.85
N THR A 252 5.48 -23.62 -16.55
CA THR A 252 6.24 -24.77 -16.02
C THR A 252 7.23 -25.32 -17.03
N GLU A 253 6.84 -25.42 -18.30
CA GLU A 253 7.75 -25.84 -19.38
C GLU A 253 8.91 -24.85 -19.53
N ALA A 254 8.63 -23.55 -19.52
CA ALA A 254 9.68 -22.52 -19.53
C ALA A 254 10.61 -22.61 -18.31
N LYS A 255 10.06 -22.81 -17.10
CA LYS A 255 10.86 -22.99 -15.88
C LYS A 255 11.77 -24.21 -15.98
N LYS A 256 11.24 -25.37 -16.38
CA LYS A 256 12.02 -26.61 -16.57
C LYS A 256 13.08 -26.48 -17.65
N ALA A 257 12.81 -25.65 -18.67
CA ALA A 257 13.79 -25.31 -19.68
C ALA A 257 14.90 -24.37 -19.15
N GLY A 258 14.79 -23.86 -17.91
CA GLY A 258 15.77 -23.00 -17.25
C GLY A 258 15.54 -21.50 -17.49
N GLN A 259 14.33 -21.08 -17.87
CA GLN A 259 14.06 -19.68 -18.20
C GLN A 259 14.24 -18.73 -17.02
N PHE A 260 13.71 -19.09 -15.85
CA PHE A 260 13.67 -18.22 -14.68
C PHE A 260 14.86 -18.43 -13.74
N ARG A 261 15.48 -17.33 -13.30
CA ARG A 261 16.53 -17.33 -12.28
C ARG A 261 15.95 -17.59 -10.89
N ALA A 262 14.88 -16.87 -10.57
CA ALA A 262 14.25 -16.82 -9.27
C ALA A 262 12.78 -16.34 -9.41
N PHE A 263 12.08 -16.33 -8.28
CA PHE A 263 10.71 -15.83 -8.16
C PHE A 263 10.58 -15.06 -6.85
N TRP A 264 10.34 -13.75 -6.91
CA TRP A 264 10.36 -12.85 -5.75
C TRP A 264 8.97 -12.67 -5.14
N LYS A 265 8.88 -12.42 -3.83
CA LYS A 265 7.63 -12.27 -3.07
C LYS A 265 7.47 -10.92 -2.42
N ASP A 266 8.56 -10.20 -2.24
CA ASP A 266 8.55 -8.87 -1.63
C ASP A 266 9.42 -7.86 -2.38
N PHE A 267 9.31 -6.62 -1.93
CA PHE A 267 9.97 -5.47 -2.54
C PHE A 267 11.49 -5.64 -2.58
N ASN A 268 12.10 -6.05 -1.47
CA ASN A 268 13.54 -6.14 -1.33
C ASN A 268 14.11 -7.27 -2.17
N GLU A 269 13.44 -8.42 -2.22
CA GLU A 269 13.82 -9.53 -3.12
C GLU A 269 13.86 -9.06 -4.58
N SER A 270 12.83 -8.33 -5.03
CA SER A 270 12.78 -7.82 -6.41
C SER A 270 13.94 -6.84 -6.72
N VAL A 271 14.27 -5.94 -5.78
CA VAL A 271 15.37 -4.98 -5.90
C VAL A 271 16.71 -5.72 -5.95
N ASN A 272 16.93 -6.68 -5.04
CA ASN A 272 18.19 -7.42 -4.92
C ASN A 272 18.53 -8.23 -6.18
N LEU A 273 17.53 -8.91 -6.78
CA LEU A 273 17.73 -9.66 -8.02
C LEU A 273 18.20 -8.77 -9.17
N MET A 274 17.61 -7.58 -9.30
CA MET A 274 17.93 -6.63 -10.36
C MET A 274 19.26 -5.89 -10.11
N ALA A 275 19.52 -5.51 -8.86
CA ALA A 275 20.71 -4.78 -8.46
C ALA A 275 21.97 -5.64 -8.58
N SER A 276 21.89 -6.91 -8.17
CA SER A 276 22.98 -7.88 -8.33
C SER A 276 23.28 -8.26 -9.78
N GLY A 277 22.32 -8.04 -10.69
CA GLY A 277 22.38 -8.52 -12.07
C GLY A 277 22.09 -10.02 -12.23
N GLU A 278 21.61 -10.68 -11.18
CA GLU A 278 21.10 -12.06 -11.26
C GLU A 278 19.90 -12.16 -12.21
N THR A 279 19.07 -11.11 -12.23
CA THR A 279 18.05 -10.92 -13.28
C THR A 279 18.38 -9.68 -14.11
N VAL A 280 18.00 -9.72 -15.39
CA VAL A 280 18.13 -8.58 -16.31
C VAL A 280 16.77 -8.08 -16.80
N ILE A 281 15.74 -8.91 -16.65
CA ILE A 281 14.34 -8.64 -16.98
C ILE A 281 13.48 -9.35 -15.95
N GLN A 282 12.50 -8.65 -15.37
CA GLN A 282 11.51 -9.30 -14.52
C GLN A 282 10.25 -8.45 -14.43
N SER A 283 9.10 -9.08 -14.16
CA SER A 283 7.94 -8.31 -13.66
C SER A 283 8.36 -7.58 -12.38
N MET A 284 8.10 -6.28 -12.30
CA MET A 284 8.50 -5.45 -11.17
C MET A 284 7.42 -4.45 -10.80
N TRP A 285 7.33 -4.16 -9.50
CA TRP A 285 6.65 -2.97 -9.03
C TRP A 285 7.42 -1.72 -9.46
N SER A 286 6.72 -0.72 -9.99
CA SER A 286 7.36 0.51 -10.47
C SER A 286 8.28 1.19 -9.42
N PRO A 287 7.93 1.26 -8.12
CA PRO A 287 8.81 1.82 -7.10
C PRO A 287 10.11 1.02 -6.87
N ALA A 288 10.09 -0.30 -7.11
CA ALA A 288 11.28 -1.14 -6.99
C ALA A 288 12.31 -0.81 -8.09
N VAL A 289 11.84 -0.50 -9.31
CA VAL A 289 12.70 -0.01 -10.39
C VAL A 289 13.35 1.33 -10.00
N THR A 290 12.56 2.27 -9.48
CA THR A 290 13.06 3.56 -8.97
C THR A 290 14.13 3.35 -7.90
N LYS A 291 13.94 2.39 -7.00
CA LYS A 291 14.92 2.06 -5.95
C LYS A 291 16.24 1.54 -6.54
N VAL A 292 16.19 0.61 -7.49
CA VAL A 292 17.40 0.11 -8.18
C VAL A 292 18.15 1.27 -8.86
N ARG A 293 17.44 2.19 -9.51
CA ARG A 293 18.06 3.39 -10.10
C ARG A 293 18.72 4.29 -9.08
N SER A 294 18.07 4.53 -7.94
CA SER A 294 18.66 5.35 -6.84
C SER A 294 19.98 4.77 -6.31
N MET A 295 20.24 3.48 -6.53
CA MET A 295 21.49 2.81 -6.17
C MET A 295 22.60 3.00 -7.23
N GLY A 296 22.35 3.80 -8.27
CA GLY A 296 23.29 4.04 -9.38
C GLY A 296 23.30 2.95 -10.44
N ILE A 297 22.28 2.07 -10.45
CA ILE A 297 22.19 0.93 -11.36
C ILE A 297 21.14 1.23 -12.44
N ALA A 298 21.52 1.10 -13.71
CA ALA A 298 20.61 1.36 -14.81
C ALA A 298 19.43 0.37 -14.79
N CYS A 299 18.22 0.87 -14.56
CA CYS A 299 17.00 0.05 -14.54
C CYS A 299 15.82 0.86 -15.08
N THR A 300 15.15 0.33 -16.10
CA THR A 300 14.05 1.02 -16.78
C THR A 300 12.75 0.26 -16.55
N PHE A 301 11.69 0.98 -16.18
CA PHE A 301 10.33 0.46 -16.14
C PHE A 301 9.76 0.57 -17.55
N GLN A 302 9.58 -0.57 -18.20
CA GLN A 302 9.37 -0.65 -19.63
C GLN A 302 7.86 -0.62 -19.98
N PRO A 303 7.36 0.39 -20.72
CA PRO A 303 6.06 0.29 -21.37
C PRO A 303 6.04 -0.87 -22.36
N LEU A 304 4.95 -1.66 -22.32
CA LEU A 304 4.73 -2.79 -23.20
C LEU A 304 3.45 -2.58 -24.01
N LYS A 305 3.42 -3.11 -25.25
CA LYS A 305 2.31 -2.91 -26.19
C LYS A 305 0.99 -3.50 -25.69
N GLU A 306 1.04 -4.57 -24.89
CA GLU A 306 -0.16 -5.19 -24.31
C GLU A 306 -0.66 -4.46 -23.06
N GLY A 307 0.08 -3.47 -22.56
CA GLY A 307 -0.30 -2.67 -21.41
C GLY A 307 0.22 -3.17 -20.07
N TYR A 308 -0.35 -2.61 -19.00
CA TYR A 308 0.09 -2.79 -17.62
C TYR A 308 -0.88 -3.66 -16.79
N ARG A 309 -0.34 -4.38 -15.80
CA ARG A 309 -1.14 -4.98 -14.71
C ARG A 309 -1.31 -3.95 -13.60
N SER A 310 -2.55 -3.64 -13.23
CA SER A 310 -2.88 -2.64 -12.23
C SER A 310 -3.24 -3.24 -10.87
N TRP A 311 -3.10 -2.42 -9.84
CA TRP A 311 -3.49 -2.75 -8.48
C TRP A 311 -3.89 -1.48 -7.72
N ALA A 312 -4.61 -1.67 -6.62
CA ALA A 312 -5.11 -0.60 -5.78
C ALA A 312 -5.26 -1.09 -4.35
N SER A 313 -5.15 -0.17 -3.39
CA SER A 313 -5.35 -0.42 -1.97
C SER A 313 -6.27 0.63 -1.35
N GLY A 314 -6.72 0.37 -0.14
CA GLY A 314 -7.53 1.31 0.61
C GLY A 314 -7.74 0.89 2.05
N PHE A 315 -8.29 1.83 2.84
CA PHE A 315 -8.55 1.63 4.25
C PHE A 315 -9.96 1.10 4.53
N CYS A 316 -10.06 0.17 5.47
CA CYS A 316 -11.27 -0.09 6.23
C CYS A 316 -10.92 -0.34 7.69
N VAL A 317 -11.88 -0.84 8.47
CA VAL A 317 -11.67 -1.15 9.89
C VAL A 317 -12.04 -2.59 10.19
N SER A 318 -11.45 -3.14 11.25
CA SER A 318 -11.88 -4.42 11.79
C SER A 318 -13.33 -4.36 12.28
N LYS A 319 -14.07 -5.47 12.14
CA LYS A 319 -15.39 -5.63 12.78
C LYS A 319 -15.38 -5.45 14.30
N ALA A 320 -14.21 -5.57 14.93
CA ALA A 320 -14.04 -5.44 16.37
C ALA A 320 -13.96 -3.97 16.84
N VAL A 321 -13.79 -3.02 15.91
CA VAL A 321 -13.68 -1.59 16.23
C VAL A 321 -15.06 -0.99 16.48
N SER A 322 -15.17 -0.26 17.59
CA SER A 322 -16.37 0.49 17.97
C SER A 322 -16.01 1.67 18.87
N GLY A 323 -16.99 2.54 19.12
CA GLY A 323 -16.82 3.70 20.01
C GLY A 323 -15.71 4.65 19.54
N PRO A 324 -14.93 5.24 20.47
CA PRO A 324 -13.92 6.25 20.15
C PRO A 324 -12.89 5.81 19.11
N LYS A 325 -12.54 4.52 19.07
CA LYS A 325 -11.59 3.99 18.08
C LYS A 325 -12.11 4.11 16.64
N LEU A 326 -13.43 3.96 16.44
CA LEU A 326 -14.03 4.14 15.12
C LEU A 326 -13.94 5.61 14.68
N ASP A 327 -14.18 6.53 15.61
CA ASP A 327 -14.06 7.97 15.35
C ASP A 327 -12.61 8.35 15.00
N TRP A 328 -11.64 7.80 15.73
CA TRP A 328 -10.21 7.99 15.43
C TRP A 328 -9.83 7.39 14.08
N ALA A 329 -10.41 6.25 13.68
CA ALA A 329 -10.18 5.69 12.35
C ALA A 329 -10.71 6.62 11.25
N TYR A 330 -11.90 7.20 11.40
CA TYR A 330 -12.41 8.22 10.47
C TYR A 330 -11.53 9.47 10.44
N GLU A 331 -11.04 9.94 11.60
CA GLU A 331 -10.11 11.07 11.69
C GLU A 331 -8.80 10.77 10.95
N PHE A 332 -8.23 9.58 11.17
CA PHE A 332 -7.02 9.10 10.49
C PHE A 332 -7.20 9.01 8.96
N VAL A 333 -8.28 8.36 8.49
CA VAL A 333 -8.54 8.22 7.04
C VAL A 333 -8.72 9.60 6.39
N ASN A 334 -9.46 10.51 7.03
CA ASN A 334 -9.61 11.87 6.51
C ASN A 334 -8.30 12.64 6.49
N TRP A 335 -7.47 12.51 7.53
CA TRP A 335 -6.13 13.10 7.55
C TRP A 335 -5.26 12.52 6.44
N TYR A 336 -5.31 11.21 6.21
CA TYR A 336 -4.51 10.54 5.18
C TYR A 336 -4.84 11.06 3.77
N LEU A 337 -6.13 11.26 3.48
CA LEU A 337 -6.59 11.79 2.19
C LEU A 337 -6.42 13.31 2.03
N SER A 338 -6.07 14.03 3.10
CA SER A 338 -5.92 15.50 3.10
C SER A 338 -4.75 16.01 2.25
N GLY A 339 -3.86 15.12 1.82
CA GLY A 339 -2.90 15.39 0.75
C GLY A 339 -1.44 15.20 1.13
N TRP A 340 -1.05 15.37 2.39
CA TRP A 340 0.35 15.20 2.80
C TRP A 340 0.83 13.76 2.59
N ALA A 341 0.08 12.76 3.08
CA ALA A 341 0.44 11.35 2.90
C ALA A 341 0.39 10.93 1.42
N GLY A 342 -0.62 11.38 0.67
CA GLY A 342 -0.72 11.16 -0.77
C GLY A 342 0.48 11.73 -1.55
N ALA A 343 0.92 12.95 -1.24
CA ALA A 343 2.11 13.55 -1.84
C ALA A 343 3.41 12.85 -1.41
N TYR A 344 3.51 12.43 -0.15
CA TYR A 344 4.63 11.63 0.35
C TYR A 344 4.81 10.34 -0.47
N LEU A 345 3.73 9.59 -0.68
CA LEU A 345 3.77 8.35 -1.47
C LEU A 345 3.95 8.61 -2.97
N ASN A 346 3.46 9.74 -3.50
CA ASN A 346 3.67 10.09 -4.90
C ASN A 346 5.16 10.32 -5.22
N ARG A 347 5.93 10.87 -4.28
CA ARG A 347 7.40 10.97 -4.38
C ARG A 347 8.13 9.61 -4.40
N GLN A 348 7.42 8.51 -4.13
CA GLN A 348 7.92 7.15 -4.27
C GLN A 348 7.41 6.47 -5.56
N GLY A 349 6.59 7.16 -6.36
CA GLY A 349 6.05 6.70 -7.63
C GLY A 349 4.64 6.13 -7.59
N TYR A 350 3.98 6.14 -6.42
CA TYR A 350 2.56 5.73 -6.26
C TYR A 350 1.59 6.83 -6.70
N TYR A 351 0.36 6.48 -7.07
CA TYR A 351 -0.69 7.47 -7.33
C TYR A 351 -1.67 7.55 -6.17
N SER A 352 -1.92 8.76 -5.68
CA SER A 352 -2.95 9.03 -4.66
C SER A 352 -4.35 8.89 -5.25
N ALA A 353 -5.27 8.28 -4.50
CA ALA A 353 -6.67 8.20 -4.89
C ALA A 353 -7.36 9.57 -4.98
N VAL A 354 -6.88 10.55 -4.21
CA VAL A 354 -7.31 11.95 -4.31
C VAL A 354 -6.17 12.75 -4.93
N LEU A 355 -6.24 12.95 -6.25
CA LEU A 355 -5.16 13.56 -7.02
C LEU A 355 -5.00 15.06 -6.71
N SER A 356 -6.10 15.76 -6.45
CA SER A 356 -6.12 17.20 -6.17
C SER A 356 -5.39 17.55 -4.87
N THR A 357 -5.65 16.82 -3.78
CA THR A 357 -5.01 17.05 -2.49
C THR A 357 -3.51 16.70 -2.52
N ALA A 358 -3.14 15.62 -3.23
CA ALA A 358 -1.74 15.29 -3.47
C ALA A 358 -1.04 16.41 -4.28
N LYS A 359 -1.64 16.90 -5.36
CA LYS A 359 -1.10 17.99 -6.19
C LYS A 359 -0.84 19.25 -5.36
N ALA A 360 -1.76 19.61 -4.47
CA ALA A 360 -1.62 20.78 -3.60
C ALA A 360 -0.44 20.68 -2.61
N ASN A 361 0.06 19.46 -2.35
CA ASN A 361 1.17 19.18 -1.44
C ASN A 361 2.47 18.79 -2.18
N MET A 362 2.51 18.99 -3.49
CA MET A 362 3.69 18.77 -4.33
C MET A 362 4.11 20.08 -4.99
N THR A 363 5.40 20.22 -5.25
CA THR A 363 5.89 21.31 -6.11
C THR A 363 5.43 21.09 -7.55
N ALA A 364 5.42 22.14 -8.35
CA ALA A 364 5.09 22.05 -9.77
C ALA A 364 6.05 21.11 -10.53
N ASP A 365 7.33 21.07 -10.11
CA ASP A 365 8.34 20.19 -10.70
C ASP A 365 8.09 18.71 -10.36
N GLU A 366 7.85 18.41 -9.08
CA GLU A 366 7.49 17.06 -8.64
C GLU A 366 6.23 16.54 -9.36
N TRP A 367 5.18 17.37 -9.44
CA TRP A 367 3.95 16.99 -10.14
C TRP A 367 4.19 16.85 -11.65
N GLY A 368 4.97 17.75 -12.24
CA GLY A 368 5.33 17.71 -13.66
C GLY A 368 6.07 16.42 -14.03
N TYR A 369 7.06 16.03 -13.23
CA TYR A 369 7.80 14.79 -13.43
C TYR A 369 6.93 13.55 -13.20
N TRP A 370 6.31 13.43 -12.02
CA TRP A 370 5.57 12.22 -11.66
C TRP A 370 4.28 12.08 -12.48
N MET A 371 3.44 13.11 -12.58
CA MET A 371 2.11 12.96 -13.16
C MET A 371 2.06 13.31 -14.64
N GLU A 372 2.79 14.35 -15.06
CA GLU A 372 2.72 14.88 -16.43
C GLU A 372 3.80 14.31 -17.34
N GLY A 373 4.75 13.53 -16.80
CA GLY A 373 5.85 12.92 -17.57
C GLY A 373 6.85 13.95 -18.12
N LYS A 374 6.85 15.17 -17.59
CA LYS A 374 7.76 16.25 -18.02
C LYS A 374 9.18 15.97 -17.54
N ALA A 375 10.16 16.53 -18.25
CA ALA A 375 11.54 16.54 -17.78
C ALA A 375 11.62 17.32 -16.46
N ALA A 376 12.32 16.76 -15.48
CA ALA A 376 12.54 17.40 -14.18
C ALA A 376 13.33 18.69 -14.33
N VAL A 377 12.86 19.77 -13.72
CA VAL A 377 13.55 21.07 -13.68
C VAL A 377 14.72 21.03 -12.68
N GLY A 378 14.52 20.39 -11.53
CA GLY A 378 15.54 20.12 -10.51
C GLY A 378 15.76 18.63 -10.26
N ASP A 379 16.54 18.31 -9.24
CA ASP A 379 16.71 16.92 -8.78
C ASP A 379 15.41 16.43 -8.13
N ILE A 380 14.90 15.28 -8.60
CA ILE A 380 13.75 14.59 -7.99
C ILE A 380 14.24 13.78 -6.80
N LYS A 381 13.59 13.95 -5.66
CA LYS A 381 13.97 13.31 -4.40
C LYS A 381 12.87 12.39 -3.88
N ALA A 382 13.30 11.32 -3.21
CA ALA A 382 12.45 10.52 -2.37
C ALA A 382 12.07 11.31 -1.11
N PRO A 383 11.07 10.85 -0.34
CA PRO A 383 10.65 11.57 0.86
C PRO A 383 11.72 11.74 1.94
N ASP A 384 12.71 10.84 2.00
CA ASP A 384 13.86 10.93 2.90
C ASP A 384 14.96 11.91 2.41
N GLY A 385 14.74 12.55 1.26
CA GLY A 385 15.69 13.48 0.63
C GLY A 385 16.71 12.81 -0.29
N THR A 386 16.72 11.48 -0.39
CA THR A 386 17.57 10.74 -1.34
C THR A 386 17.24 11.18 -2.77
N ILE A 387 18.26 11.46 -3.57
CA ILE A 387 18.07 11.83 -4.98
C ILE A 387 17.69 10.57 -5.77
N LEU A 388 16.51 10.61 -6.39
CA LEU A 388 16.00 9.56 -7.26
C LEU A 388 16.39 9.80 -8.71
N GLU A 389 16.27 11.05 -9.17
CA GLU A 389 16.63 11.46 -10.53
C GLU A 389 17.27 12.83 -10.53
N LYS A 390 18.06 13.08 -11.58
CA LYS A 390 18.70 14.37 -11.83
C LYS A 390 17.82 15.28 -12.69
N ALA A 391 18.05 16.59 -12.57
CA ALA A 391 17.47 17.56 -13.50
C ALA A 391 17.66 17.13 -14.97
N GLY A 392 16.61 17.28 -15.77
CA GLY A 392 16.53 16.84 -17.16
C GLY A 392 16.01 15.43 -17.36
N ALA A 393 15.92 14.59 -16.32
CA ALA A 393 15.36 13.24 -16.43
C ALA A 393 13.85 13.27 -16.70
N THR A 394 13.36 12.32 -17.48
CA THR A 394 11.93 12.09 -17.74
C THR A 394 11.46 10.81 -17.07
N ARG A 395 10.20 10.78 -16.63
CA ARG A 395 9.63 9.60 -15.95
C ARG A 395 9.54 8.44 -16.93
N ASP A 396 10.11 7.31 -16.53
CA ASP A 396 9.98 6.06 -17.24
C ASP A 396 8.55 5.49 -17.16
N GLY A 397 8.14 4.81 -18.23
CA GLY A 397 6.73 4.44 -18.41
C GLY A 397 5.87 5.56 -19.03
N GLY A 398 6.33 6.82 -18.99
CA GLY A 398 5.59 7.99 -19.44
C GLY A 398 4.77 8.65 -18.33
N SER A 399 3.88 9.56 -18.74
CA SER A 399 2.93 10.27 -17.88
C SER A 399 1.93 9.33 -17.20
N TYR A 400 1.23 9.86 -16.20
CA TYR A 400 0.12 9.15 -15.55
C TYR A 400 -0.94 8.67 -16.56
N ASP A 401 -1.31 9.52 -17.52
CA ASP A 401 -2.34 9.22 -18.51
C ASP A 401 -1.90 8.12 -19.49
N GLU A 402 -0.61 8.06 -19.84
CA GLU A 402 -0.04 7.00 -20.68
C GLU A 402 0.00 5.67 -19.93
N ARG A 403 0.51 5.68 -18.69
CA ARG A 403 0.65 4.48 -17.85
C ARG A 403 -0.70 3.91 -17.45
N MET A 404 -1.50 4.69 -16.72
CA MET A 404 -2.80 4.24 -16.24
C MET A 404 -3.81 4.06 -17.37
N GLY A 405 -3.68 4.83 -18.45
CA GLY A 405 -4.51 4.68 -19.65
C GLY A 405 -4.20 3.44 -20.48
N ALA A 406 -3.10 2.73 -20.18
CA ALA A 406 -2.73 1.47 -20.81
C ALA A 406 -2.89 0.27 -19.86
N VAL A 407 -3.68 0.41 -18.78
CA VAL A 407 -4.03 -0.73 -17.92
C VAL A 407 -4.85 -1.74 -18.72
N ALA A 408 -4.37 -2.98 -18.73
CA ALA A 408 -5.00 -4.11 -19.42
C ALA A 408 -5.82 -4.98 -18.47
N CYS A 409 -5.32 -5.17 -17.25
CA CYS A 409 -5.95 -6.03 -16.25
C CYS A 409 -5.59 -5.57 -14.83
N TRP A 410 -6.28 -6.12 -13.84
CA TRP A 410 -6.11 -5.85 -12.42
C TRP A 410 -5.77 -7.13 -11.67
N ASN A 411 -5.02 -7.01 -10.57
CA ASN A 411 -4.85 -8.11 -9.62
C ASN A 411 -6.18 -8.76 -9.27
N ALA A 412 -6.18 -10.07 -9.04
CA ALA A 412 -7.42 -10.79 -8.94
C ALA A 412 -7.37 -11.98 -7.98
N VAL A 413 -8.50 -12.16 -7.30
CA VAL A 413 -8.94 -13.47 -6.81
C VAL A 413 -10.02 -13.95 -7.77
N MET A 414 -9.82 -15.15 -8.33
CA MET A 414 -10.75 -15.79 -9.26
C MET A 414 -11.68 -16.76 -8.52
N ASP A 415 -12.73 -17.21 -9.19
CA ASP A 415 -13.67 -18.18 -8.62
C ASP A 415 -12.97 -19.53 -8.34
N GLU A 416 -12.05 -19.92 -9.22
CA GLU A 416 -11.21 -21.12 -9.09
C GLU A 416 -9.90 -20.86 -8.32
N ASN A 417 -9.89 -19.89 -7.39
CA ASN A 417 -8.65 -19.44 -6.73
C ASN A 417 -7.87 -20.56 -6.05
N ASP A 418 -8.54 -21.48 -5.35
CA ASP A 418 -7.84 -22.56 -4.64
C ASP A 418 -7.18 -23.55 -5.61
N TYR A 419 -7.83 -23.81 -6.75
CA TYR A 419 -7.25 -24.58 -7.85
C TYR A 419 -6.03 -23.86 -8.43
N MET A 420 -6.16 -22.56 -8.71
CA MET A 420 -5.08 -21.71 -9.22
C MET A 420 -3.88 -21.69 -8.27
N VAL A 421 -4.09 -21.45 -6.98
CA VAL A 421 -3.02 -21.42 -5.97
C VAL A 421 -2.30 -22.77 -5.91
N ARG A 422 -3.02 -23.89 -5.96
CA ARG A 422 -2.41 -25.21 -6.01
C ARG A 422 -1.53 -25.38 -7.24
N LYS A 423 -2.02 -25.02 -8.43
CA LYS A 423 -1.26 -25.10 -9.69
C LYS A 423 -0.06 -24.15 -9.72
N TRP A 424 -0.20 -22.97 -9.15
CA TRP A 424 0.91 -22.04 -8.97
C TRP A 424 2.00 -22.64 -8.07
N ASN A 425 1.62 -23.26 -6.96
CA ASN A 425 2.59 -23.93 -6.07
C ASN A 425 3.28 -25.13 -6.76
N GLU A 426 2.54 -25.92 -7.57
CA GLU A 426 3.13 -26.96 -8.42
C GLU A 426 4.18 -26.36 -9.37
N PHE A 427 3.86 -25.25 -10.04
CA PHE A 427 4.80 -24.51 -10.90
C PHE A 427 6.05 -24.04 -10.14
N ILE A 428 5.89 -23.46 -8.95
CA ILE A 428 7.02 -22.99 -8.12
C ILE A 428 7.88 -24.15 -7.61
N ALA A 429 7.33 -25.35 -7.42
CA ALA A 429 8.06 -26.54 -6.99
C ALA A 429 8.72 -27.34 -8.15
N ALA A 430 8.27 -27.13 -9.40
CA ALA A 430 8.60 -27.94 -10.58
C ALA A 430 10.06 -27.91 -11.09
#